data_AF-A0A956WAH6-F1
#
_entry.id   AF-A0A956WAH6-F1
#
_cell.length_a   1.000
_cell.length_b   1.000
_cell.length_c   1.000
_cell.angle_alpha   90.00
_cell.angle_beta   90.00
_cell.angle_gamma   90.00
#
_symmetry.space_group_name_H-M   'P 1'
#
loop_
_entity.id
_entity.type
_entity.pdbx_description
1 polymer ?
#
loop_
_entity_poly.entity_id
_entity_poly.type
_entity_poly.pdbx_seq_one_letter_code
_entity_poly.pdbx_strand_id
1 'polypeptide(L)'
;GYGPRAARERLRVATALQTLPKIADALARGAQSYSAVRELTRVGRDDTEAAWLAAAAGKTVHEIEAMVAGRRPGDLPGTEVEPTEVRRSLSLEIGPETLALWRDARLALELERGGAVSDDELLATMCRELLGGGRAVDGRPARRRRRLPDRADRVPDV
;
A
#
# COMPACT_ATOMS: atom_id res chain seq x y z
N GLY A 1 -9.91 11.87 -20.66
CA GLY A 1 -8.45 11.74 -20.86
C GLY A 1 -7.80 11.38 -19.54
N TYR A 2 -6.65 10.69 -19.56
CA TYR A 2 -5.91 10.38 -18.33
C TYR A 2 -5.25 11.62 -17.74
N GLY A 3 -5.32 11.79 -16.42
CA GLY A 3 -4.53 12.82 -15.73
C GLY A 3 -3.02 12.53 -15.84
N PRO A 4 -2.13 13.54 -15.71
CA PRO A 4 -0.68 13.39 -15.93
C PRO A 4 -0.02 12.25 -15.12
N ARG A 5 -0.48 12.02 -13.89
CA ARG A 5 0.02 10.94 -13.02
C ARG A 5 -0.36 9.55 -13.56
N ALA A 6 -1.61 9.38 -14.01
CA ALA A 6 -2.09 8.11 -14.54
C ALA A 6 -1.44 7.75 -15.89
N ALA A 7 -1.06 8.76 -16.68
CA ALA A 7 -0.32 8.56 -17.93
C ALA A 7 1.12 8.07 -17.67
N ARG A 8 1.85 8.73 -16.76
CA ARG A 8 3.22 8.31 -16.37
C ARG A 8 3.26 6.89 -15.83
N GLU A 9 2.27 6.53 -15.01
CA GLU A 9 2.20 5.18 -14.45
C GLU A 9 1.96 4.11 -15.52
N ARG A 10 1.09 4.39 -16.50
CA ARG A 10 0.90 3.49 -17.64
C ARG A 10 2.15 3.32 -18.48
N LEU A 11 2.91 4.40 -18.70
CA LEU A 11 4.19 4.33 -19.41
C LEU A 11 5.21 3.49 -18.63
N ARG A 12 5.34 3.69 -17.30
CA ARG A 12 6.22 2.86 -16.46
C ARG A 12 5.90 1.37 -16.60
N VAL A 13 4.63 1.00 -16.49
CA VAL A 13 4.18 -0.39 -16.63
C VAL A 13 4.51 -0.92 -18.02
N ALA A 14 4.17 -0.17 -19.07
CA ALA A 14 4.43 -0.56 -20.44
C ALA A 14 5.93 -0.78 -20.71
N THR A 15 6.80 0.08 -20.19
CA THR A 15 8.26 -0.08 -20.28
C THR A 15 8.74 -1.31 -19.53
N ALA A 16 8.27 -1.54 -18.30
CA ALA A 16 8.68 -2.71 -17.50
C ALA A 16 8.26 -4.05 -18.15
N LEU A 17 7.09 -4.08 -18.80
CA LEU A 17 6.60 -5.27 -19.49
C LEU A 17 7.47 -5.70 -20.67
N GLN A 18 8.30 -4.82 -21.24
CA GLN A 18 9.24 -5.18 -22.31
C GLN A 18 10.29 -6.19 -21.84
N THR A 19 10.58 -6.23 -20.53
CA THR A 19 11.55 -7.13 -19.92
C THR A 19 10.91 -8.24 -19.07
N LEU A 20 9.58 -8.32 -19.05
CA LEU A 20 8.80 -9.26 -18.20
C LEU A 20 7.79 -10.03 -19.05
N PRO A 21 8.25 -10.91 -19.96
CA PRO A 21 7.41 -11.53 -20.96
C PRO A 21 6.29 -12.40 -20.35
N LYS A 22 6.53 -13.10 -19.23
CA LYS A 22 5.48 -13.94 -18.62
C LYS A 22 4.39 -13.09 -17.99
N ILE A 23 4.74 -11.96 -17.37
CA ILE A 23 3.76 -11.04 -16.80
C ILE A 23 2.98 -10.32 -17.91
N ALA A 24 3.65 -9.94 -19.00
CA ALA A 24 3.00 -9.37 -20.18
C ALA A 24 1.96 -10.33 -20.77
N ASP A 25 2.34 -11.60 -20.90
CA ASP A 25 1.48 -12.70 -21.33
C ASP A 25 0.27 -12.91 -20.40
N ALA A 26 0.49 -12.86 -19.09
CA ALA A 26 -0.59 -12.99 -18.11
C ALA A 26 -1.60 -11.84 -18.20
N LEU A 27 -1.13 -10.62 -18.48
CA LEU A 27 -2.01 -9.48 -18.78
C LEU A 27 -2.78 -9.68 -20.08
N ALA A 28 -2.09 -10.07 -21.16
CA ALA A 28 -2.68 -10.23 -22.49
C ALA A 28 -3.78 -11.31 -22.51
N ARG A 29 -3.59 -12.39 -21.75
CA ARG A 29 -4.59 -13.46 -21.58
C ARG A 29 -5.68 -13.15 -20.56
N GLY A 30 -5.61 -12.00 -19.88
CA GLY A 30 -6.54 -11.65 -18.81
C GLY A 30 -6.41 -12.48 -17.53
N ALA A 31 -5.33 -13.28 -17.40
CA ALA A 31 -5.05 -14.07 -16.20
C ALA A 31 -4.62 -13.18 -15.02
N GLN A 32 -4.15 -11.97 -15.29
CA GLN A 32 -3.85 -10.93 -14.30
C GLN A 32 -4.46 -9.60 -14.73
N SER A 33 -5.02 -8.85 -13.77
CA SER A 33 -5.55 -7.52 -14.02
C SER A 33 -4.43 -6.50 -14.22
N TYR A 34 -4.72 -5.38 -14.89
CA TYR A 34 -3.76 -4.26 -15.01
C TYR A 34 -3.27 -3.78 -13.63
N SER A 35 -4.14 -3.72 -12.63
CA SER A 35 -3.77 -3.30 -11.27
C SER A 35 -2.79 -4.28 -10.62
N ALA A 36 -3.01 -5.59 -10.76
CA ALA A 36 -2.07 -6.59 -10.27
C ALA A 36 -0.71 -6.48 -10.99
N VAL A 37 -0.72 -6.37 -12.32
CA VAL A 37 0.49 -6.22 -13.14
C VAL A 37 1.25 -4.93 -12.79
N ARG A 38 0.54 -3.83 -12.53
CA ARG A 38 1.14 -2.58 -12.08
C ARG A 38 1.97 -2.79 -10.81
N GLU A 39 1.51 -3.60 -9.86
CA GLU A 39 2.27 -3.92 -8.66
C GLU A 39 3.40 -4.92 -8.92
N LEU A 40 3.14 -6.02 -9.64
CA LEU A 40 4.16 -7.03 -9.92
C LEU A 40 5.35 -6.47 -10.70
N THR A 41 5.11 -5.52 -11.61
CA THR A 41 6.18 -4.84 -12.37
C THR A 41 7.08 -3.92 -11.52
N ARG A 42 6.79 -3.73 -10.23
CA ARG A 42 7.70 -3.01 -9.30
C ARG A 42 8.84 -3.88 -8.78
N VAL A 43 8.64 -5.20 -8.75
CA VAL A 43 9.57 -6.16 -8.12
C VAL A 43 10.02 -7.27 -9.05
N GLY A 44 9.25 -7.55 -10.12
CA GLY A 44 9.58 -8.59 -11.08
C GLY A 44 10.87 -8.31 -11.84
N ARG A 45 11.66 -9.37 -12.02
CA ARG A 45 12.73 -9.52 -13.02
C ARG A 45 12.46 -10.76 -13.87
N ASP A 46 13.18 -10.93 -14.96
CA ASP A 46 13.08 -12.06 -15.88
C ASP A 46 13.23 -13.44 -15.19
N ASP A 47 14.12 -13.51 -14.20
CA ASP A 47 14.38 -14.67 -13.36
C ASP A 47 13.32 -14.91 -12.26
N THR A 48 12.67 -13.86 -11.77
CA THR A 48 11.71 -13.94 -10.65
C THR A 48 10.23 -13.84 -11.05
N GLU A 49 9.91 -13.40 -12.27
CA GLU A 49 8.53 -13.14 -12.70
C GLU A 49 7.62 -14.37 -12.60
N ALA A 50 8.16 -15.57 -12.81
CA ALA A 50 7.39 -16.81 -12.68
C ALA A 50 6.97 -17.08 -11.21
N ALA A 51 7.86 -16.83 -10.26
CA ALA A 51 7.56 -16.98 -8.83
C ALA A 51 6.51 -15.96 -8.38
N TRP A 52 6.62 -14.73 -8.86
CA TRP A 52 5.65 -13.67 -8.59
C TRP A 52 4.26 -13.98 -9.16
N LEU A 53 4.17 -14.50 -10.38
CA LEU A 53 2.90 -14.93 -10.98
C LEU A 53 2.26 -16.08 -10.21
N ALA A 54 3.05 -17.10 -9.82
CA ALA A 54 2.56 -18.20 -9.01
C ALA A 54 2.06 -17.71 -7.64
N ALA A 55 2.78 -16.80 -7.01
CA ALA A 55 2.39 -16.22 -5.73
C ALA A 55 1.17 -15.30 -5.83
N ALA A 56 0.93 -14.65 -6.98
CA ALA A 56 -0.22 -13.77 -7.22
C ALA A 56 -1.49 -14.53 -7.64
N ALA A 57 -1.38 -15.80 -8.03
CA ALA A 57 -2.52 -16.60 -8.44
C ALA A 57 -3.58 -16.70 -7.32
N GLY A 58 -4.82 -16.34 -7.64
CA GLY A 58 -5.94 -16.37 -6.70
C GLY A 58 -5.94 -15.25 -5.64
N LYS A 59 -4.96 -14.34 -5.65
CA LYS A 59 -4.90 -13.21 -4.71
C LYS A 59 -5.64 -11.98 -5.24
N THR A 60 -6.20 -11.21 -4.31
CA THR A 60 -6.70 -9.87 -4.57
C THR A 60 -5.55 -8.89 -4.82
N VAL A 61 -5.84 -7.76 -5.48
CA VAL A 61 -4.85 -6.71 -5.70
C VAL A 61 -4.27 -6.21 -4.37
N HIS A 62 -5.08 -6.10 -3.32
CA HIS A 62 -4.63 -5.67 -2.00
C HIS A 62 -3.63 -6.64 -1.37
N GLU A 63 -3.86 -7.94 -1.49
CA GLU A 63 -2.90 -8.96 -1.03
C GLU A 63 -1.61 -8.96 -1.87
N ILE A 64 -1.71 -8.67 -3.17
CA ILE A 64 -0.55 -8.48 -4.03
C ILE A 64 0.23 -7.23 -3.62
N GLU A 65 -0.43 -6.11 -3.32
CA GLU A 65 0.21 -4.89 -2.81
C GLU A 65 0.97 -5.17 -1.51
N ALA A 66 0.35 -5.85 -0.56
CA ALA A 66 0.98 -6.24 0.71
C ALA A 66 2.19 -7.18 0.49
N MET A 67 2.09 -8.09 -0.48
CA MET A 67 3.18 -8.97 -0.86
C MET A 67 4.31 -8.23 -1.59
N VAL A 68 4.03 -7.18 -2.35
CA VAL A 68 5.06 -6.39 -3.04
C VAL A 68 5.71 -5.37 -2.09
N ALA A 69 4.99 -4.92 -1.06
CA ALA A 69 5.44 -3.87 -0.16
C ALA A 69 6.77 -4.21 0.54
N GLY A 70 7.70 -3.26 0.50
CA GLY A 70 9.04 -3.39 1.10
C GLY A 70 10.01 -4.29 0.33
N ARG A 71 9.60 -4.88 -0.80
CA ARG A 71 10.48 -5.65 -1.68
C ARG A 71 11.04 -4.80 -2.83
N ARG A 72 12.22 -5.17 -3.28
CA ARG A 72 13.01 -4.53 -4.34
C ARG A 72 12.93 -5.35 -5.63
N PRO A 73 13.22 -4.75 -6.80
CA PRO A 73 13.36 -5.51 -8.05
C PRO A 73 14.35 -6.67 -7.93
N GLY A 74 13.90 -7.89 -8.23
CA GLY A 74 14.67 -9.13 -8.12
C GLY A 74 14.46 -9.91 -6.82
N ASP A 75 13.74 -9.36 -5.84
CA ASP A 75 13.36 -10.12 -4.65
C ASP A 75 12.34 -11.22 -5.00
N LEU A 76 12.32 -12.29 -4.21
CA LEU A 76 11.32 -13.33 -4.30
C LEU A 76 10.12 -13.01 -3.38
N PRO A 77 8.91 -13.52 -3.68
CA PRO A 77 7.72 -13.31 -2.85
C PRO A 77 7.87 -13.74 -1.37
N GLY A 78 8.84 -14.61 -1.09
CA GLY A 78 9.15 -15.13 0.25
C GLY A 78 10.36 -14.48 0.92
N THR A 79 11.06 -13.55 0.28
CA THR A 79 12.18 -12.82 0.91
C THR A 79 11.67 -12.11 2.16
N GLU A 80 12.33 -12.30 3.31
CA GLU A 80 11.97 -11.59 4.54
C GLU A 80 12.14 -10.08 4.34
N VAL A 81 11.10 -9.33 4.69
CA VAL A 81 11.10 -7.87 4.62
C VAL A 81 11.23 -7.36 6.05
N GLU A 82 12.31 -6.63 6.32
CA GLU A 82 12.50 -5.96 7.61
C GLU A 82 11.28 -5.05 7.88
N PRO A 83 10.51 -5.26 8.97
CA PRO A 83 9.22 -4.61 9.22
C PRO A 83 9.27 -3.07 9.25
N THR A 84 10.45 -2.49 9.42
CA THR A 84 10.68 -1.06 9.64
C THR A 84 10.65 -0.23 8.35
N GLU A 85 10.69 -0.83 7.16
CA GLU A 85 10.65 -0.11 5.86
C GLU A 85 9.34 -0.30 5.08
N VAL A 86 8.34 -0.99 5.64
CA VAL A 86 7.08 -1.24 4.93
C VAL A 86 6.16 -0.02 5.02
N ARG A 87 6.21 0.83 3.99
CA ARG A 87 5.23 1.92 3.80
C ARG A 87 3.82 1.32 3.79
N ARG A 88 2.98 1.71 4.75
CA ARG A 88 1.58 1.28 4.81
C ARG A 88 0.73 2.15 3.90
N SER A 89 -0.16 1.52 3.14
CA SER A 89 -1.15 2.21 2.30
C SER A 89 -2.42 2.45 3.11
N LEU A 90 -2.86 3.71 3.18
CA LEU A 90 -4.12 4.10 3.81
C LEU A 90 -5.07 4.59 2.72
N SER A 91 -6.21 3.91 2.55
CA SER A 91 -7.30 4.34 1.67
C SER A 91 -8.47 4.80 2.51
N LEU A 92 -8.92 6.04 2.30
CA LEU A 92 -10.03 6.65 3.03
C LEU A 92 -11.14 7.01 2.04
N GLU A 93 -12.38 6.62 2.34
CA GLU A 93 -13.56 7.17 1.68
C GLU A 93 -14.00 8.41 2.43
N ILE A 94 -13.85 9.58 1.80
CA ILE A 94 -14.17 10.88 2.39
C ILE A 94 -15.09 11.68 1.49
N GLY A 95 -15.94 12.50 2.10
CA GLY A 95 -16.83 13.41 1.38
C GLY A 95 -16.07 14.52 0.64
N PRO A 96 -16.73 15.20 -0.32
CA PRO A 96 -16.10 16.24 -1.14
C PRO A 96 -15.59 17.43 -0.31
N GLU A 97 -16.30 17.80 0.76
CA GLU A 97 -15.90 18.88 1.67
C GLU A 97 -14.60 18.52 2.42
N THR A 98 -14.50 17.30 2.95
CA THR A 98 -13.28 16.81 3.61
C THR A 98 -12.11 16.72 2.63
N LEU A 99 -12.36 16.34 1.38
CA LEU A 99 -11.32 16.32 0.35
C LEU A 99 -10.82 17.73 -0.01
N ALA A 100 -11.70 18.74 0.00
CA ALA A 100 -11.29 20.13 -0.18
C ALA A 100 -10.38 20.57 0.98
N LEU A 101 -10.80 20.32 2.23
CA LEU A 101 -9.99 20.61 3.42
C LEU A 101 -8.62 19.93 3.37
N TRP A 102 -8.54 18.68 2.89
CA TRP A 102 -7.27 17.98 2.71
C TRP A 102 -6.33 18.69 1.73
N ARG A 103 -6.87 19.20 0.61
CA ARG A 103 -6.10 19.95 -0.39
C ARG A 103 -5.64 21.29 0.16
N ASP A 104 -6.51 22.00 0.87
CA ASP A 104 -6.20 23.30 1.47
C ASP A 104 -5.12 23.16 2.56
N ALA A 105 -5.23 22.13 3.41
CA ALA A 105 -4.23 21.83 4.42
C ALA A 105 -2.85 21.50 3.81
N ARG A 106 -2.82 20.77 2.68
CA ARG A 106 -1.59 20.54 1.92
C ARG A 106 -0.99 21.85 1.43
N LEU A 107 -1.79 22.67 0.76
CA LEU A 107 -1.32 23.94 0.19
C LEU A 107 -0.72 24.84 1.27
N ALA A 108 -1.39 24.95 2.41
CA ALA A 108 -0.91 25.74 3.54
C ALA A 108 0.46 25.25 4.02
N LEU A 109 0.64 23.93 4.16
CA LEU A 109 1.88 23.33 4.62
C LEU A 109 3.02 23.43 3.57
N GLU A 110 2.69 23.35 2.29
CA GLU A 110 3.65 23.55 1.19
C GLU A 110 4.17 25.00 1.15
N LEU A 111 3.29 25.97 1.34
CA LEU A 111 3.66 27.39 1.42
C LEU A 111 4.55 27.67 2.64
N GLU A 112 4.22 27.08 3.79
CA GLU A 112 5.01 27.24 5.02
C GLU A 112 6.42 26.63 4.87
N ARG A 113 6.54 25.47 4.23
CA ARG A 113 7.82 24.76 4.08
C ARG A 113 8.62 25.14 2.83
N GLY A 114 8.03 25.89 1.91
CA GLY A 114 8.67 26.28 0.64
C GLY A 114 8.94 25.10 -0.30
N GLY A 115 8.13 24.05 -0.25
CA GLY A 115 8.35 22.82 -1.02
C GLY A 115 7.15 21.87 -1.01
N ALA A 116 7.19 20.89 -1.91
CA ALA A 116 6.13 19.89 -2.04
C ALA A 116 6.04 19.02 -0.78
N VAL A 117 4.81 18.75 -0.32
CA VAL A 117 4.54 17.97 0.89
C VAL A 117 3.91 16.64 0.51
N SER A 118 4.49 15.55 1.00
CA SER A 118 3.96 14.20 0.80
C SER A 118 2.69 13.94 1.63
N ASP A 119 1.88 12.96 1.23
CA ASP A 119 0.71 12.52 2.00
C ASP A 119 1.10 12.10 3.43
N ASP A 120 2.26 11.47 3.58
CA ASP A 120 2.80 11.01 4.87
C ASP A 120 3.17 12.19 5.78
N GLU A 121 3.87 13.19 5.24
CA GLU A 121 4.23 14.40 5.98
C GLU A 121 3.01 15.22 6.40
N LEU A 122 2.02 15.34 5.52
CA LEU A 122 0.75 16.01 5.82
C LEU A 122 0.04 15.30 6.97
N LEU A 123 -0.16 13.98 6.87
CA LEU A 123 -0.80 13.17 7.90
C LEU A 123 -0.05 13.23 9.23
N ALA A 124 1.27 13.06 9.20
CA ALA A 124 2.10 13.11 10.39
C ALA A 124 2.02 14.48 11.07
N THR A 125 1.94 15.57 10.30
CA THR A 125 1.78 16.92 10.83
C THR A 125 0.41 17.11 11.47
N MET A 126 -0.67 16.76 10.77
CA MET A 126 -2.04 16.82 11.33
C MET A 126 -2.18 15.99 12.61
N CYS A 127 -1.64 14.76 12.64
CA CYS A 127 -1.67 13.90 13.82
C CYS A 127 -0.85 14.49 14.98
N ARG A 128 0.34 15.05 14.72
CA ARG A 128 1.14 15.71 15.75
C ARG A 128 0.46 16.95 16.32
N GLU A 129 -0.15 17.78 15.48
CA GLU A 129 -0.92 18.94 15.92
C GLU A 129 -2.11 18.52 16.81
N LEU A 130 -2.87 17.50 16.39
CA LEU A 130 -3.99 16.97 17.17
C LEU A 130 -3.56 16.33 18.51
N LEU A 131 -2.43 15.62 18.53
CA LEU A 131 -1.91 14.97 19.74
C LEU A 131 -1.15 15.93 20.66
N GLY A 132 -0.52 16.97 20.09
CA GLY A 132 0.20 18.02 20.81
C GLY A 132 -0.71 19.13 21.34
N GLY A 133 -1.86 19.34 20.69
CA GLY A 133 -2.96 20.18 21.17
C GLY A 133 -3.82 19.43 22.17
N GLY A 134 -3.33 19.22 23.39
CA GLY A 134 -4.09 18.64 24.50
C GLY A 134 -5.33 19.47 24.84
N ARG A 135 -6.44 19.24 24.14
CA ARG A 135 -7.78 19.46 24.68
C ARG A 135 -8.23 18.14 25.30
N ALA A 136 -8.35 18.17 26.62
CA ALA A 136 -8.96 17.10 27.40
C ALA A 136 -10.30 16.71 26.77
N VAL A 137 -10.37 15.50 26.22
CA VAL A 137 -11.64 14.80 26.05
C VAL A 137 -11.96 14.21 27.41
N ASP A 138 -12.50 15.04 28.30
CA ASP A 138 -13.13 14.57 29.52
C ASP A 138 -14.52 14.00 29.16
N GLY A 139 -14.60 12.68 29.25
CA GLY A 139 -15.81 11.89 29.01
C GLY A 139 -15.58 10.39 29.18
N ARG A 140 -15.07 9.97 30.34
CA ARG A 140 -14.91 8.56 30.77
C ARG A 140 -16.27 7.83 30.95
N PRO A 141 -16.34 6.48 31.20
CA PRO A 141 -15.27 5.47 31.23
C PRO A 141 -15.53 4.15 30.45
N ALA A 142 -14.42 3.42 30.28
CA ALA A 142 -14.21 2.02 29.94
C ALA A 142 -15.38 1.02 30.04
N ARG A 143 -15.56 0.20 28.99
CA ARG A 143 -16.04 -1.19 29.14
C ARG A 143 -15.19 -2.21 28.36
N ARG A 144 -14.45 -2.96 29.19
CA ARG A 144 -14.04 -4.37 29.08
C ARG A 144 -13.20 -4.79 27.88
N ARG A 145 -11.90 -4.95 28.16
CA ARG A 145 -11.05 -6.01 27.59
C ARG A 145 -11.84 -7.32 27.57
N ARG A 146 -12.25 -7.77 26.39
CA ARG A 146 -12.62 -9.17 26.20
C ARG A 146 -11.29 -9.94 26.18
N ARG A 147 -11.04 -10.67 27.26
CA ARG A 147 -10.02 -11.73 27.31
C ARG A 147 -10.21 -12.59 26.06
N LEU A 148 -9.23 -12.63 25.18
CA LEU A 148 -9.07 -13.73 24.25
C LEU A 148 -8.73 -14.96 25.12
N PRO A 149 -9.50 -16.06 25.06
CA PRO A 149 -9.13 -17.26 25.77
C PRO A 149 -7.83 -17.83 25.19
N ASP A 150 -7.07 -18.38 26.14
CA ASP A 150 -5.76 -19.01 26.03
C ASP A 150 -5.72 -20.11 24.95
N ARG A 151 -4.61 -20.22 24.23
CA ARG A 151 -4.32 -21.34 23.34
C ARG A 151 -3.44 -22.35 24.09
N ALA A 152 -4.05 -23.45 24.50
CA ALA A 152 -3.45 -24.74 24.85
C ALA A 152 -4.66 -25.70 24.96
N ASP A 153 -4.79 -26.87 24.34
CA ASP A 153 -3.91 -27.80 23.66
C ASP A 153 -4.80 -28.69 22.77
N ARG A 154 -4.32 -29.09 21.58
CA ARG A 154 -4.31 -30.50 21.11
C ARG A 154 -3.89 -30.63 19.66
N VAL A 155 -2.78 -31.34 19.49
CA VAL A 155 -2.44 -32.23 18.37
C VAL A 155 -1.89 -33.50 19.07
N PRO A 156 -1.88 -34.72 18.50
CA PRO A 156 -2.85 -35.50 17.72
C PRO A 156 -3.12 -36.89 18.38
N ASP A 157 -3.86 -37.78 17.68
CA ASP A 157 -3.83 -39.28 17.63
C ASP A 157 -5.27 -39.75 17.27
N VAL A 158 -5.58 -40.55 16.24
CA VAL A 158 -4.89 -41.57 15.42
C VAL A 158 -5.44 -41.50 13.99
#